data_AF-A0A9E2R7S0-F1
#
_entry.id   AF-A0A9E2R7S0-F1
#
_cell.length_a   1.000
_cell.length_b   1.000
_cell.length_c   1.000
_cell.angle_alpha   90.00
_cell.angle_beta   90.00
_cell.angle_gamma   90.00
#
_symmetry.space_group_name_H-M   'P 1'
#
loop_
_entity.id
_entity.type
_entity.pdbx_description
1 polymer ?
#
loop_
_entity_poly.entity_id
_entity_poly.type
_entity_poly.pdbx_seq_one_letter_code
_entity_poly.pdbx_strand_id
1 'polypeptide(L)' 'MAEAIGCSVDFISLVERGVNAPSVAGLEKFAKVLKVEVKDLFTFEEKRG' A
#
# COMPACT_ATOMS: atom_id res chain seq x y z
N MET A 1 -6.27 -0.53 -9.10
CA MET A 1 -5.50 -1.04 -7.94
C MET A 1 -6.32 -1.95 -7.04
N ALA A 2 -7.50 -1.49 -6.58
CA ALA A 2 -8.40 -2.27 -5.72
C ALA A 2 -8.68 -3.70 -6.23
N GLU A 3 -9.05 -3.86 -7.50
CA GLU A 3 -9.30 -5.17 -8.12
C GLU A 3 -8.05 -6.08 -8.13
N ALA A 4 -6.88 -5.51 -8.44
CA ALA A 4 -5.62 -6.26 -8.48
C ALA A 4 -5.18 -6.76 -7.09
N ILE A 5 -5.56 -6.04 -6.03
CA ILE A 5 -5.28 -6.40 -4.63
C ILE A 5 -6.39 -7.30 -4.06
N GLY A 6 -7.57 -7.31 -4.68
CA GLY A 6 -8.76 -8.03 -4.22
C GLY A 6 -9.43 -7.35 -3.03
N CYS A 7 -9.47 -6.03 -3.00
CA CYS A 7 -10.13 -5.23 -1.95
C CYS A 7 -11.08 -4.19 -2.57
N SER A 8 -11.87 -3.52 -1.72
CA SER A 8 -12.75 -2.43 -2.18
C SER A 8 -11.97 -1.15 -2.47
N VAL A 9 -12.52 -0.32 -3.35
CA VAL A 9 -11.98 1.02 -3.64
C VAL A 9 -11.94 1.86 -2.36
N ASP A 10 -12.99 1.81 -1.54
CA ASP A 10 -13.06 2.52 -0.26
C ASP A 10 -11.93 2.13 0.69
N PHE A 11 -11.56 0.84 0.71
CA PHE A 11 -10.45 0.38 1.53
C PHE A 11 -9.13 0.99 1.06
N ILE A 12 -8.85 1.03 -0.24
CA ILE A 12 -7.66 1.71 -0.79
C ILE A 12 -7.64 3.18 -0.37
N SER A 13 -8.75 3.91 -0.53
CA SER A 13 -8.81 5.32 -0.13
C SER A 13 -8.59 5.54 1.37
N LEU A 14 -9.02 4.61 2.23
CA LEU A 14 -8.72 4.69 3.67
C LEU A 14 -7.25 4.43 3.97
N VAL A 15 -6.60 3.50 3.25
CA VAL A 15 -5.16 3.21 3.39
C VAL A 15 -4.32 4.40 2.95
N GLU A 16 -4.63 5.02 1.81
CA GLU A 16 -3.89 6.19 1.29
C GLU A 16 -3.96 7.41 2.22
N ARG A 17 -5.04 7.53 2.99
CA ARG A 17 -5.22 8.59 4.00
C ARG A 17 -4.64 8.23 5.37
N GLY A 18 -4.07 7.04 5.52
CA GLY A 18 -3.55 6.53 6.79
C GLY A 18 -4.62 6.22 7.84
N VAL A 19 -5.89 6.09 7.43
CA VAL A 19 -7.00 5.74 8.34
C VAL A 19 -7.02 4.24 8.62
N ASN A 20 -6.76 3.43 7.60
CA ASN A 20 -6.63 1.97 7.73
C ASN A 20 -5.22 1.52 7.35
N ALA A 21 -4.80 0.40 7.94
CA ALA A 21 -3.59 -0.30 7.52
C ALA A 21 -3.96 -1.71 7.00
N PRO A 22 -3.34 -2.18 5.91
CA PRO A 22 -3.45 -3.58 5.50
C PRO A 22 -2.83 -4.53 6.55
N SER A 23 -3.27 -5.79 6.55
CA SER A 23 -2.54 -6.85 7.27
C SER A 23 -1.18 -7.11 6.63
N VAL A 24 -0.32 -7.92 7.27
CA VAL A 24 0.98 -8.35 6.70
C VAL A 24 0.80 -8.99 5.32
N ALA A 25 -0.14 -9.94 5.19
CA ALA A 25 -0.48 -10.54 3.90
C ALA A 25 -1.06 -9.52 2.89
N GLY A 26 -1.73 -8.47 3.39
CA GLY A 26 -2.14 -7.33 2.59
C GLY A 26 -0.95 -6.56 2.03
N LEU A 27 0.03 -6.22 2.87
CA LEU A 27 1.25 -5.50 2.46
C LEU A 27 2.01 -6.24 1.36
N GLU A 28 2.12 -7.56 1.44
CA GLU A 28 2.73 -8.38 0.39
C GLU A 28 2.00 -8.27 -0.95
N LYS A 29 0.66 -8.24 -0.94
CA LYS A 29 -0.14 -8.04 -2.16
C LYS A 29 0.06 -6.63 -2.72
N PHE A 30 0.08 -5.61 -1.87
CA PHE A 30 0.36 -4.23 -2.28
C PHE A 30 1.73 -4.13 -2.96
N ALA A 31 2.79 -4.63 -2.30
CA ALA A 31 4.14 -4.63 -2.85
C ALA A 31 4.22 -5.35 -4.20
N LYS A 32 3.58 -6.53 -4.32
CA LYS A 32 3.53 -7.29 -5.58
C LYS A 32 2.84 -6.53 -6.72
N VAL A 33 1.69 -5.89 -6.44
CA VAL A 33 0.94 -5.12 -7.45
C VAL A 33 1.69 -3.86 -7.86
N LEU A 34 2.33 -3.19 -6.91
CA LEU A 34 3.13 -1.99 -7.12
C LEU A 34 4.52 -2.29 -7.71
N LYS A 35 4.93 -3.56 -7.74
CA LYS A 35 6.24 -4.04 -8.23
C LYS A 35 7.41 -3.44 -7.45
N VAL A 36 7.26 -3.35 -6.13
CA VAL A 36 8.29 -2.88 -5.19
C VAL A 36 8.54 -3.93 -4.11
N GLU A 37 9.59 -3.77 -3.31
CA GLU A 37 9.79 -4.59 -2.12
C GLU A 37 8.89 -4.10 -0.97
N VAL A 38 8.52 -5.00 -0.04
CA VAL A 38 7.66 -4.61 1.11
C VAL A 38 8.30 -3.50 1.94
N LYS A 39 9.63 -3.48 2.08
CA LYS A 39 10.36 -2.41 2.78
C LYS A 39 10.18 -1.03 2.15
N ASP A 40 9.94 -0.97 0.83
CA ASP A 40 9.79 0.28 0.10
C ASP A 40 8.47 0.96 0.45
N LEU A 41 7.47 0.20 0.93
CA LEU A 41 6.22 0.74 1.47
C LEU A 41 6.40 1.54 2.77
N PHE A 42 7.55 1.37 3.43
CA PHE A 42 7.89 2.03 4.70
C PHE A 42 9.13 2.93 4.59
N THR A 43 9.74 3.00 3.41
CA THR A 43 10.90 3.85 3.17
C THR A 43 10.42 5.12 2.51
N PHE A 44 10.37 6.19 3.29
CA PHE A 44 10.02 7.51 2.78
C PHE A 44 11.32 8.21 2.40
N GLU A 45 11.54 8.42 1.11
CA GLU A 45 12.61 9.33 0.68
C GLU A 45 12.27 10.72 1.21
N GLU A 46 13.14 11.27 2.05
CA GLU A 46 13.04 12.65 2.50
C GLU A 46 13.12 13.51 1.24
N LYS A 47 11.99 14.11 0.83
CA LYS A 47 11.99 15.10 -0.24
C LYS A 47 12.86 16.26 0.22
N ARG A 48 14.13 16.25 -0.17
CA ARG A 48 15.01 17.42 -0.10
C ARG A 48 14.37 18.49 -0.99
N GLY A 49 13.73 19.46 -0.34
CA GLY A 49 13.30 20.72 -0.96
C GLY A 49 14.49 21.61 -1.28
#